data_AF-A0A017T051-F1
#
_entry.id   AF-A0A017T051-F1
#
_cell.length_a   1.000
_cell.length_b   1.000
_cell.length_c   1.000
_cell.angle_alpha   90.00
_cell.angle_beta   90.00
_cell.angle_gamma   90.00
#
_symmetry.space_group_name_H-M   'P 1'
#
loop_
_entity.id
_entity.type
_entity.pdbx_description
1 polymer ?
#
loop_
_entity_poly.entity_id
_entity_poly.type
_entity_poly.pdbx_seq_one_letter_code
_entity_poly.pdbx_strand_id
1 'polypeptide(L)'
;MAAEAHAGEAVQGCGAEVVSWSYDAERQVLSLSDGSVQLNCCGQRSIQVERVDNVIEVTERDRPDEGGRCASSCTFDLSTSVAQVGSGEVFVKLLRDVTDENGSPVLVWQGNLDLTKTAGHVAMEEAAPGPCEVAAR
;
A
#
# COMPACT_ATOMS: atom_id res chain seq x y z
N MET A 1 2.19 -7.17 42.50
CA MET A 1 1.88 -8.61 42.36
C MET A 1 0.97 -8.72 41.16
N ALA A 2 1.50 -9.30 40.08
CA ALA A 2 0.85 -9.47 38.80
C ALA A 2 0.09 -10.80 38.76
N ALA A 3 -0.99 -10.84 37.97
CA ALA A 3 -1.59 -12.02 37.33
C ALA A 3 -2.95 -11.64 36.69
N GLU A 4 -3.36 -11.95 35.46
CA GLU A 4 -2.74 -12.46 34.22
C GLU A 4 -3.70 -12.01 33.09
N ALA A 5 -3.17 -11.52 31.98
CA ALA A 5 -3.95 -11.31 30.77
C ALA A 5 -4.05 -12.64 30.03
N HIS A 6 -5.28 -13.10 29.78
CA HIS A 6 -5.55 -14.30 28.99
C HIS A 6 -5.01 -14.12 27.57
N ALA A 7 -4.05 -14.98 27.23
CA ALA A 7 -3.63 -15.25 25.87
C ALA A 7 -4.81 -15.86 25.11
N GLY A 8 -5.46 -15.06 24.25
CA GLY A 8 -6.16 -15.57 23.08
C GLY A 8 -5.13 -15.65 21.96
N GLU A 9 -5.00 -16.83 21.34
CA GLU A 9 -4.12 -17.08 20.19
C GLU A 9 -4.08 -15.90 19.21
N ALA A 10 -2.95 -15.22 19.14
CA ALA A 10 -2.66 -14.32 18.05
C ALA A 10 -2.40 -15.20 16.82
N VAL A 11 -3.45 -15.45 16.03
CA VAL A 11 -3.24 -15.54 14.59
C VAL A 11 -2.55 -14.21 14.26
N GLN A 12 -1.25 -14.23 13.98
CA GLN A 12 -0.56 -13.07 13.44
C GLN A 12 -1.11 -12.84 12.04
N GLY A 13 -2.32 -12.26 11.97
CA GLY A 13 -2.79 -11.64 10.75
C GLY A 13 -1.75 -10.60 10.37
N CYS A 14 -1.38 -10.56 9.10
CA CYS A 14 -0.85 -9.30 8.60
C CYS A 14 -1.92 -8.25 8.92
N GLY A 15 -1.50 -7.10 9.45
CA GLY A 15 -2.46 -6.01 9.67
C GLY A 15 -3.20 -5.68 8.37
N ALA A 16 -4.32 -4.97 8.49
CA ALA A 16 -4.94 -4.37 7.31
C ALA A 16 -3.88 -3.58 6.52
N GLU A 17 -3.96 -3.59 5.20
CA GLU A 17 -3.16 -2.72 4.36
C GLU A 17 -3.42 -1.26 4.77
N VAL A 18 -2.37 -0.45 4.91
CA VAL A 18 -2.48 0.93 5.40
C VAL A 18 -1.80 1.89 4.45
N VAL A 19 -2.58 2.80 3.88
CA VAL A 19 -2.00 3.98 3.20
C VAL A 19 -1.71 5.04 4.24
N SER A 20 -0.42 5.33 4.41
CA SER A 20 0.09 6.46 5.19
C SER A 20 0.55 7.56 4.25
N TRP A 21 0.34 8.81 4.65
CA TRP A 21 0.73 9.95 3.84
C TRP A 21 1.25 11.11 4.68
N SER A 22 2.13 11.90 4.09
CA SER A 22 2.62 13.15 4.65
C SER A 22 2.85 14.20 3.56
N TYR A 23 2.64 15.47 3.87
CA TYR A 23 2.72 16.56 2.93
C TYR A 23 3.65 17.66 3.44
N ASP A 24 4.69 17.94 2.67
CA ASP A 24 5.59 19.07 2.86
C ASP A 24 5.06 20.25 2.03
N ALA A 25 4.44 21.21 2.71
CA ALA A 25 3.86 22.38 2.05
C ALA A 25 4.89 23.36 1.50
N GLU A 26 6.10 23.41 2.07
CA GLU A 26 7.17 24.29 1.59
C GLU A 26 7.74 23.78 0.27
N ARG A 27 7.91 22.44 0.16
CA ARG A 27 8.42 21.78 -1.03
C ARG A 27 7.34 21.35 -2.01
N GLN A 28 6.07 21.44 -1.62
CA GLN A 28 4.92 20.94 -2.35
C GLN A 28 5.06 19.45 -2.72
N VAL A 29 5.50 18.64 -1.75
CA VAL A 29 5.74 17.20 -1.91
C VAL A 29 4.79 16.40 -1.05
N LEU A 30 3.98 15.55 -1.68
CA LEU A 30 3.20 14.52 -1.01
C LEU A 30 3.99 13.21 -0.99
N SER A 31 4.29 12.69 0.18
CA SER A 31 4.83 11.34 0.36
C SER A 31 3.69 10.37 0.65
N LEU A 32 3.68 9.24 -0.06
CA LEU A 32 2.71 8.16 0.11
C LEU A 32 3.46 6.88 0.44
N SER A 33 2.96 6.14 1.43
CA SER A 33 3.43 4.82 1.78
C SER A 33 2.22 3.90 1.83
N ASP A 34 2.23 2.87 1.00
CA ASP A 34 1.33 1.75 1.07
C ASP A 34 2.01 0.63 1.89
N GLY A 35 1.48 0.36 3.07
CA GLY A 35 2.08 -0.51 4.05
C GLY A 35 1.31 -1.81 4.23
N SER A 36 2.04 -2.88 4.53
CA SER A 36 1.48 -4.23 4.68
C SER A 36 0.80 -4.81 3.42
N VAL A 37 1.24 -4.40 2.23
CA VAL A 37 0.73 -4.92 0.96
C VAL A 37 1.17 -6.36 0.70
N GLN A 38 0.22 -7.23 0.33
CA GLN A 38 0.48 -8.63 -0.02
C GLN A 38 0.73 -8.81 -1.51
N LEU A 39 1.96 -9.14 -1.88
CA LEU A 39 2.39 -9.38 -3.26
C LEU A 39 3.21 -10.68 -3.36
N ASN A 40 3.47 -11.16 -4.57
CA ASN A 40 4.27 -12.37 -4.75
C ASN A 40 5.69 -12.22 -4.21
N CYS A 41 6.16 -13.21 -3.47
CA CYS A 41 7.48 -13.17 -2.85
C CYS A 41 8.64 -13.09 -3.86
N CYS A 42 8.47 -13.69 -5.05
CA CYS A 42 9.54 -13.86 -6.04
C CYS A 42 9.34 -12.98 -7.27
N GLY A 43 8.37 -12.06 -7.23
CA GLY A 43 8.13 -11.10 -8.28
C GLY A 43 9.03 -9.86 -8.18
N GLN A 44 9.23 -9.20 -9.31
CA GLN A 44 9.71 -7.82 -9.35
C GLN A 44 8.57 -6.89 -9.00
N ARG A 45 8.82 -6.00 -8.04
CA ARG A 45 7.78 -5.17 -7.43
C ARG A 45 8.17 -3.71 -7.54
N SER A 46 7.22 -2.87 -7.94
CA SER A 46 7.45 -1.44 -8.11
C SER A 46 6.20 -0.65 -7.77
N ILE A 47 6.37 0.63 -7.47
CA ILE A 47 5.28 1.57 -7.28
C ILE A 47 5.47 2.71 -8.28
N GLN A 48 4.43 2.97 -9.06
CA GLN A 48 4.41 4.00 -10.09
C GLN A 48 3.39 5.06 -9.71
N VAL A 49 3.68 6.31 -10.05
CA VAL A 49 2.75 7.43 -9.85
C VAL A 49 2.47 8.08 -11.19
N GLU A 50 1.19 8.28 -11.48
CA GLU A 50 0.71 9.12 -12.54
C GLU A 50 -0.15 10.23 -11.93
N ARG A 51 -0.07 11.43 -12.49
CA ARG A 51 -0.83 12.58 -11.99
C ARG A 51 -1.51 13.28 -13.14
N VAL A 52 -2.81 13.51 -12.97
CA VAL A 52 -3.63 14.32 -13.86
C VAL A 52 -4.38 15.33 -13.00
N ASP A 53 -3.99 16.60 -13.09
CA ASP A 53 -4.52 17.69 -12.27
C ASP A 53 -4.42 17.42 -10.75
N ASN A 54 -5.57 17.26 -10.09
CA ASN A 54 -5.73 16.96 -8.66
C ASN A 54 -6.02 15.48 -8.40
N VAL A 55 -5.85 14.63 -9.40
CA VAL A 55 -5.95 13.17 -9.27
C VAL A 55 -4.54 12.59 -9.30
N ILE A 56 -4.20 11.87 -8.24
CA ILE A 56 -2.97 11.09 -8.13
C ILE A 56 -3.35 9.63 -8.24
N GLU A 57 -2.84 8.98 -9.26
CA GLU A 57 -2.98 7.55 -9.47
C GLU A 57 -1.67 6.87 -9.08
N VAL A 58 -1.74 5.97 -8.11
CA VAL A 58 -0.63 5.19 -7.62
C VAL A 58 -0.88 3.75 -8.04
N THR A 59 0.06 3.16 -8.77
CA THR A 59 -0.02 1.77 -9.22
C THR A 59 1.08 0.95 -8.58
N GLU A 60 0.70 0.01 -7.73
CA GLU A 60 1.54 -1.09 -7.29
C GLU A 60 1.62 -2.11 -8.42
N ARG A 61 2.83 -2.39 -8.89
CA ARG A 61 3.05 -3.39 -9.93
C ARG A 61 3.76 -4.60 -9.34
N ASP A 62 3.15 -5.76 -9.55
CA ASP A 62 3.69 -7.07 -9.22
C ASP A 62 3.89 -7.86 -10.52
N ARG A 63 5.14 -8.08 -10.88
CA ARG A 63 5.57 -8.76 -12.11
C ARG A 63 6.30 -10.05 -11.75
N PRO A 64 6.16 -11.15 -12.50
CA PRO A 64 7.04 -12.30 -12.34
C PRO A 64 8.50 -11.92 -12.65
N ASP A 65 9.46 -12.46 -11.88
CA ASP A 65 10.87 -12.38 -12.25
C ASP A 65 11.18 -13.39 -13.38
N GLU A 66 12.42 -13.45 -13.88
CA GLU A 66 12.85 -14.38 -14.93
C GLU A 66 12.57 -15.85 -14.57
N GLY A 67 12.51 -16.18 -13.27
CA GLY A 67 12.14 -17.50 -12.75
C GLY A 67 10.64 -17.75 -12.57
N GLY A 68 9.78 -16.77 -12.85
CA GLY A 68 8.33 -16.84 -12.65
C GLY A 68 7.87 -16.36 -11.26
N ARG A 69 6.66 -16.79 -10.86
CA ARG A 69 6.07 -16.53 -9.54
C ARG A 69 6.32 -17.69 -8.58
N CYS A 70 6.53 -17.38 -7.31
CA CYS A 70 6.47 -18.38 -6.25
C CYS A 70 5.02 -18.65 -5.83
N ALA A 71 4.76 -19.78 -5.17
CA ALA A 71 3.43 -20.08 -4.62
C ALA A 71 3.09 -19.24 -3.38
N SER A 72 4.09 -18.58 -2.79
CA SER A 72 3.96 -17.80 -1.56
C SER A 72 3.67 -16.31 -1.82
N SER A 73 2.88 -15.73 -0.91
CA SER A 73 2.65 -14.30 -0.79
C SER A 73 3.47 -13.72 0.36
N CYS A 74 4.02 -12.53 0.15
CA CYS A 74 4.85 -11.82 1.11
C CYS A 74 4.28 -10.43 1.37
N THR A 75 4.47 -9.95 2.59
CA THR A 75 4.06 -8.61 3.01
C THR A 75 5.17 -7.62 2.80
N PHE A 76 4.83 -6.44 2.31
CA PHE A 76 5.81 -5.41 2.02
C PHE A 76 5.27 -4.01 2.25
N ASP A 77 6.19 -3.05 2.27
CA ASP A 77 5.88 -1.63 2.30
C ASP A 77 6.42 -0.98 1.02
N LEU A 78 5.56 -0.31 0.28
CA LEU A 78 5.90 0.45 -0.92
C LEU A 78 5.73 1.94 -0.64
N SER A 79 6.65 2.76 -1.12
CA SER A 79 6.58 4.20 -0.91
C SER A 79 6.98 4.98 -2.14
N THR A 80 6.37 6.14 -2.29
CA THR A 80 6.59 7.06 -3.40
C THR A 80 6.38 8.50 -2.96
N SER A 81 6.85 9.44 -3.77
CA SER A 81 6.64 10.87 -3.53
C SER A 81 6.19 11.56 -4.81
N VAL A 82 5.27 12.51 -4.65
CA VAL A 82 4.66 13.27 -5.73
C VAL A 82 4.97 14.74 -5.50
N ALA A 83 5.75 15.33 -6.41
CA ALA A 83 6.11 16.73 -6.34
C ALA A 83 5.02 17.63 -6.95
N GLN A 84 5.13 18.93 -6.68
CA GLN A 84 4.27 19.99 -7.21
C GLN A 84 2.79 19.83 -6.84
N VAL A 85 2.48 19.13 -5.75
CA VAL A 85 1.09 18.93 -5.30
C VAL A 85 0.64 20.21 -4.59
N GLY A 86 -0.52 20.74 -4.96
CA GLY A 86 -1.07 21.94 -4.32
C GLY A 86 -1.52 21.65 -2.89
N SER A 87 -1.58 22.67 -2.03
CA SER A 87 -2.24 22.53 -0.74
C SER A 87 -3.76 22.42 -0.91
N GLY A 88 -4.42 21.73 0.02
CA GLY A 88 -5.87 21.50 -0.01
C GLY A 88 -6.20 20.01 -0.13
N GLU A 89 -7.27 19.69 -0.86
CA GLU A 89 -7.69 18.31 -1.07
C GLU A 89 -7.16 17.75 -2.39
N VAL A 90 -6.69 16.50 -2.34
CA VAL A 90 -6.26 15.73 -3.51
C VAL A 90 -6.99 14.39 -3.53
N PHE A 91 -7.42 13.95 -4.71
CA PHE A 91 -8.01 12.62 -4.87
C PHE A 91 -6.92 11.62 -5.21
N VAL A 92 -6.82 10.55 -4.44
CA VAL A 92 -5.84 9.48 -4.66
C VAL A 92 -6.56 8.21 -5.05
N LYS A 93 -6.03 7.52 -6.06
CA LYS A 93 -6.40 6.16 -6.43
C LYS A 93 -5.18 5.26 -6.23
N LEU A 94 -5.41 4.11 -5.63
CA LEU A 94 -4.44 3.04 -5.49
C LEU A 94 -4.89 1.85 -6.32
N LEU A 95 -4.03 1.44 -7.25
CA LEU A 95 -4.27 0.36 -8.20
C LEU A 95 -3.22 -0.73 -7.99
N ARG A 96 -3.63 -1.98 -8.20
CA ARG A 96 -2.75 -3.15 -8.24
C ARG A 96 -2.71 -3.76 -9.63
N ASP A 97 -1.52 -3.85 -10.19
CA ASP A 97 -1.22 -4.37 -11.52
C ASP A 97 -0.40 -5.66 -11.40
N VAL A 98 -1.08 -6.81 -11.49
CA VAL A 98 -0.47 -8.14 -11.56
C VAL A 98 -0.26 -8.48 -13.05
N THR A 99 0.93 -8.18 -13.56
CA THR A 99 1.15 -8.02 -15.02
C THR A 99 1.00 -9.29 -15.87
N ASP A 100 1.00 -10.47 -15.26
CA ASP A 100 0.82 -11.78 -15.90
C ASP A 100 -0.57 -12.39 -15.65
N GLU A 101 -1.43 -11.71 -14.87
CA GLU A 101 -2.85 -12.00 -14.85
C GLU A 101 -3.52 -11.26 -16.02
N ASN A 102 -4.37 -11.95 -16.78
CA ASN A 102 -5.14 -11.29 -17.83
C ASN A 102 -6.10 -10.29 -17.20
N GLY A 103 -5.80 -9.00 -17.32
CA GLY A 103 -6.61 -7.94 -16.74
C GLY A 103 -6.02 -6.55 -16.94
N SER A 104 -6.81 -5.55 -16.57
CA SER A 104 -6.32 -4.20 -16.31
C SER A 104 -6.01 -4.08 -14.80
N PRO A 105 -5.20 -3.10 -14.38
CA PRO A 105 -4.98 -2.83 -12.97
C PRO A 105 -6.30 -2.73 -12.18
N VAL A 106 -6.34 -3.35 -11.01
CA VAL A 106 -7.52 -3.42 -10.14
C VAL A 106 -7.46 -2.29 -9.12
N LEU A 107 -8.58 -1.58 -8.92
CA LEU A 107 -8.70 -0.58 -7.88
C LEU A 107 -8.71 -1.22 -6.49
N VAL A 108 -7.71 -0.91 -5.68
CA VAL A 108 -7.58 -1.37 -4.29
C VAL A 108 -8.25 -0.38 -3.35
N TRP A 109 -7.97 0.91 -3.55
CA TRP A 109 -8.51 1.97 -2.72
C TRP A 109 -8.61 3.29 -3.47
N GLN A 110 -9.54 4.14 -3.06
CA GLN A 110 -9.57 5.53 -3.49
C GLN A 110 -10.14 6.43 -2.38
N GLY A 111 -9.67 7.67 -2.33
CA GLY A 111 -10.14 8.63 -1.34
C GLY A 111 -9.57 10.03 -1.52
N ASN A 112 -10.18 10.98 -0.83
CA ASN A 112 -9.65 12.34 -0.74
C ASN A 112 -8.69 12.45 0.45
N LEU A 113 -7.53 13.04 0.22
CA LEU A 113 -6.58 13.41 1.27
C LEU A 113 -6.63 14.92 1.48
N ASP A 114 -6.91 15.33 2.71
CA ASP A 114 -6.86 16.73 3.14
C ASP A 114 -5.43 17.08 3.56
N LEU A 115 -4.66 17.64 2.63
CA LEU A 115 -3.25 17.98 2.82
C LEU A 115 -3.03 19.13 3.81
N THR A 116 -4.10 19.83 4.24
CA THR A 116 -3.99 20.82 5.32
C THR A 116 -3.64 20.18 6.66
N LYS A 117 -3.92 18.87 6.82
CA LYS A 117 -3.57 18.11 8.04
C LYS A 117 -2.10 17.69 8.08
N THR A 118 -1.35 17.87 6.99
CA THR A 118 0.09 17.54 6.81
C THR A 118 0.47 16.06 6.92
N ALA A 119 -0.32 15.21 7.58
CA ALA A 119 -0.14 13.77 7.58
C ALA A 119 -1.44 13.03 7.94
N GLY A 120 -1.48 11.74 7.61
CA GLY A 120 -2.59 10.86 7.99
C GLY A 120 -2.32 9.40 7.61
N HIS A 121 -3.24 8.53 8.04
CA HIS A 121 -3.24 7.11 7.69
C HIS A 121 -4.68 6.64 7.47
N VAL A 122 -4.85 5.71 6.54
CA VAL A 122 -6.12 5.08 6.19
C VAL A 122 -5.89 3.57 6.16
N ALA A 123 -6.54 2.84 7.07
CA ALA A 123 -6.55 1.39 7.04
C ALA A 123 -7.60 0.91 6.02
N MET A 124 -7.21 -0.03 5.17
CA MET A 124 -8.08 -0.62 4.15
C MET A 124 -8.66 -1.92 4.68
N GLU A 125 -9.91 -1.86 5.13
CA GLU A 125 -10.58 -3.02 5.73
C GLU A 125 -10.96 -4.09 4.68
N GLU A 126 -11.18 -3.70 3.41
CA GLU A 126 -11.52 -4.62 2.31
C GLU A 126 -10.30 -5.22 1.60
N ALA A 127 -9.11 -4.63 1.76
CA ALA A 127 -7.84 -5.20 1.33
C ALA A 127 -7.27 -6.18 2.37
N ALA A 128 -8.14 -6.75 3.22
CA ALA A 128 -7.76 -7.61 4.32
C ALA A 128 -6.91 -8.79 3.80
N PRO A 129 -5.73 -9.01 4.38
CA PRO A 129 -4.83 -10.05 3.91
C PRO A 129 -5.48 -11.42 4.02
N GLY A 130 -5.30 -12.24 2.98
CA GLY A 130 -5.44 -13.69 3.12
C GLY A 130 -4.48 -14.22 4.18
N PRO A 131 -4.61 -15.48 4.63
CA PRO A 131 -3.74 -16.03 5.67
C PRO A 131 -2.27 -15.86 5.28
N CYS A 132 -1.52 -15.11 6.08
CA CYS A 132 -0.11 -14.87 5.84
C CYS A 132 0.69 -16.11 6.22
N GLU A 133 1.31 -16.77 5.25
CA GLU A 133 2.46 -17.60 5.51
C GLU A 133 3.67 -16.67 5.69
N VAL A 134 3.95 -16.28 6.93
CA VAL A 134 5.21 -15.59 7.25
C VAL A 134 6.34 -16.56 6.90
N ALA A 135 7.09 -16.30 5.84
CA ALA A 135 8.27 -17.07 5.51
C ALA A 135 9.24 -17.01 6.71
N ALA A 136 9.35 -18.12 7.44
CA ALA A 136 10.28 -18.25 8.55
C ALA A 136 11.71 -18.05 8.03
N ARG A 137 12.44 -17.15 8.67
CA ARG A 137 13.88 -16.93 8.41
C ARG A 137 14.72 -18.13 8.83
#